data_AF-A0A238BKA2-F1
#
_entry.id   AF-A0A238BKA2-F1
#
_cell.length_a   1.000
_cell.length_b   1.000
_cell.length_c   1.000
_cell.angle_alpha   90.00
_cell.angle_beta   90.00
_cell.angle_gamma   90.00
#
_symmetry.space_group_name_H-M   'P 1'
#
loop_
_entity.id
_entity.type
_entity.pdbx_description
1 polymer ?
#
loop_
_entity_poly.entity_id
_entity_poly.type
_entity_poly.pdbx_seq_one_letter_code
_entity_poly.pdbx_strand_id
1 'polypeptide(L)' 'MDAKEGTLENPVVDKICDKCGHDKMSYACRQTRSADEGQTVFYMCLKCNYNMVENA' A
#
# COMPACT_ATOMS: atom_id res chain seq x y z
N MET A 1 -20.16 -16.22 -1.68
CA MET A 1 -20.69 -14.89 -2.04
C MET A 1 -19.48 -13.99 -2.00
N ASP A 2 -18.75 -13.84 -3.09
CA ASP A 2 -17.46 -13.15 -3.04
C ASP A 2 -17.44 -12.20 -4.23
N ALA A 3 -17.68 -10.95 -3.87
CA ALA A 3 -18.09 -9.89 -4.76
C ALA A 3 -16.87 -9.29 -5.48
N LYS A 4 -16.91 -9.38 -6.81
CA LYS A 4 -16.64 -8.29 -7.75
C LYS A 4 -15.28 -7.59 -7.57
N GLU A 5 -14.22 -8.26 -8.04
CA GLU A 5 -12.89 -7.69 -8.24
C GLU A 5 -12.90 -6.71 -9.42
N GLY A 6 -12.86 -5.43 -9.08
CA GLY A 6 -12.78 -4.35 -10.05
C GLY A 6 -12.33 -3.09 -9.34
N THR A 7 -11.05 -2.76 -9.57
CA THR A 7 -10.41 -1.48 -9.25
C THR A 7 -9.84 -1.38 -7.83
N LEU A 8 -8.53 -1.63 -7.70
CA LEU A 8 -7.66 -1.50 -6.51
C LEU A 8 -7.80 -2.64 -5.49
N GLU A 9 -7.16 -3.77 -5.77
CA GLU A 9 -7.03 -4.92 -4.85
C GLU A 9 -6.26 -4.57 -3.56
N ASN A 10 -5.55 -3.44 -3.54
CA ASN A 10 -4.73 -3.01 -2.41
C ASN A 10 -5.55 -2.17 -1.43
N PRO A 11 -5.61 -2.56 -0.14
CA PRO A 11 -6.36 -1.81 0.87
C PRO A 11 -5.86 -0.37 0.97
N VAL A 12 -6.78 0.57 1.25
CA VAL A 12 -6.48 2.01 1.32
C VAL A 12 -6.37 2.43 2.78
N VAL A 13 -5.34 3.21 3.10
CA VAL A 13 -5.13 3.86 4.39
C VAL A 13 -5.26 5.37 4.28
N ASP A 14 -5.64 6.00 5.40
CA ASP A 14 -5.52 7.43 5.62
C ASP A 14 -4.06 7.78 5.96
N LYS A 15 -3.23 7.95 4.93
CA LYS A 15 -1.82 8.38 5.03
C LYS A 15 -1.60 9.56 4.08
N ILE A 16 -1.09 10.66 4.60
CA ILE A 16 -0.77 11.85 3.81
C ILE A 16 0.43 11.53 2.90
N CYS A 17 0.27 11.74 1.60
CA CYS A 17 1.36 11.60 0.64
C CYS A 17 2.27 12.84 0.68
N ASP A 18 3.52 12.68 1.07
CA ASP A 18 4.53 13.75 1.12
C ASP A 18 4.79 14.44 -0.24
N LYS A 19 4.45 13.77 -1.36
CA LYS A 19 4.67 14.32 -2.71
C LYS A 19 3.56 15.26 -3.17
N CYS A 20 2.29 14.96 -2.83
CA CYS A 20 1.13 15.65 -3.41
C CYS A 20 0.11 16.13 -2.38
N GLY A 21 0.28 15.80 -1.09
CA GLY A 21 -0.60 16.18 0.00
C GLY A 21 -1.95 15.45 0.01
N HIS A 22 -2.09 14.31 -0.67
CA HIS A 22 -3.32 13.52 -0.61
C HIS A 22 -3.41 12.71 0.68
N ASP A 23 -4.58 12.67 1.30
CA ASP A 23 -4.89 11.96 2.54
C ASP A 23 -5.03 10.44 2.40
N LYS A 24 -5.17 9.90 1.17
CA LYS A 24 -5.37 8.46 0.94
C LYS A 24 -4.25 7.82 0.14
N MET A 25 -3.78 6.67 0.61
CA MET A 25 -2.79 5.86 -0.08
C MET A 25 -3.17 4.39 0.02
N SER A 26 -3.00 3.62 -1.05
CA SER A 26 -3.08 2.16 -0.96
C SER A 26 -1.84 1.61 -0.27
N TYR A 27 -1.98 0.53 0.49
CA TYR A 27 -0.86 -0.25 0.98
C TYR A 27 -0.98 -1.70 0.50
N ALA A 28 0.16 -2.32 0.25
CA ALA A 28 0.27 -3.71 -0.14
C ALA A 28 1.41 -4.33 0.66
N CYS A 29 1.11 -5.40 1.39
CA CYS A 29 2.12 -6.14 2.11
C CYS A 29 2.60 -7.30 1.27
N ARG A 30 3.92 -7.40 1.03
CA ARG A 30 4.52 -8.55 0.36
C ARG A 30 5.63 -9.11 1.23
N GLN A 31 5.48 -10.37 1.64
CA GLN A 31 6.58 -11.13 2.26
C GLN A 31 7.59 -11.49 1.19
N THR A 32 8.83 -11.02 1.34
CA THR A 32 9.92 -11.33 0.42
C THR A 32 10.95 -12.30 1.03
N ARG A 33 10.85 -12.61 2.33
CA ARG A 33 11.74 -13.56 3.03
C ARG A 33 11.01 -14.34 4.13
N SER A 34 11.66 -15.43 4.59
CA SER A 34 11.23 -16.24 5.74
C SER A 34 10.85 -15.37 6.93
N ALA A 35 9.95 -15.88 7.78
CA ALA A 35 9.25 -15.20 8.88
C ALA A 35 10.10 -14.41 9.91
N ASP A 36 11.42 -14.35 9.76
CA ASP A 36 12.39 -13.81 10.71
C ASP A 36 12.82 -12.35 10.38
N GLU A 37 12.60 -11.85 9.16
CA GLU A 37 13.05 -10.49 8.73
C GLU A 37 11.93 -9.48 8.46
N GLY A 38 10.69 -9.75 8.91
CA GLY A 38 9.60 -8.79 8.81
C GLY A 38 8.94 -8.72 7.43
N GLN A 39 7.81 -8.04 7.35
CA GLN A 39 7.01 -7.94 6.14
C GLN A 39 7.26 -6.58 5.48
N THR A 40 7.57 -6.58 4.19
CA THR A 40 7.72 -5.33 3.45
C THR A 40 6.34 -4.76 3.10
N VAL A 41 6.06 -3.56 3.58
CA VAL A 41 4.83 -2.80 3.31
C VAL A 41 5.10 -1.77 2.21
N PHE A 42 4.37 -1.87 1.11
CA PHE A 42 4.45 -0.97 -0.04
C PHE A 42 3.27 -0.02 0.01
N TYR A 43 3.51 1.27 0.22
CA TYR A 43 2.48 2.31 0.10
C TYR A 43 2.50 2.92 -1.29
N MET A 44 1.33 3.13 -1.89
CA MET A 44 1.16 3.72 -3.21
C MET A 44 0.07 4.79 -3.18
N CYS A 45 0.42 6.02 -3.52
CA CYS A 45 -0.54 7.11 -3.60
C CYS A 45 -1.51 6.91 -4.76
N LEU A 46 -2.81 7.00 -4.47
CA LEU A 46 -3.88 6.89 -5.46
C LEU A 46 -3.97 8.10 -6.40
N LYS A 47 -3.40 9.24 -6.02
CA LYS A 47 -3.49 10.50 -6.77
C LYS A 47 -2.30 10.73 -7.71
N CYS A 48 -1.09 10.50 -7.22
CA CYS A 48 0.14 10.80 -7.96
C CYS A 48 1.01 9.57 -8.27
N ASN A 49 0.52 8.36 -7.95
CA ASN A 49 1.23 7.08 -8.14
C ASN A 49 2.61 7.03 -7.47
N TYR A 50 2.80 7.82 -6.41
CA TYR A 50 4.03 7.78 -5.62
C TYR A 50 4.10 6.51 -4.78
N ASN A 51 5.21 5.78 -4.88
CA ASN A 51 5.43 4.55 -4.12
C ASN A 51 6.45 4.80 -2.99
N MET A 52 6.16 4.24 -1.82
CA MET A 52 7.04 4.23 -0.64
C MET A 52 7.12 2.78 -0.14
N VAL A 53 8.30 2.39 0.35
CA VAL A 53 8.53 1.05 0.88
C VAL A 53 8.95 1.18 2.34
N GLU A 54 8.26 0.48 3.22
CA GLU A 54 8.51 0.45 4.66
C GLU A 54 8.77 -1.02 5.04
N ASN A 55 9.89 -1.28 5.71
CA ASN A 55 10.20 -2.62 6.22
C ASN A 55 9.73 -2.64 7.68
N ALA A 56 8.72 -3.47 7.97
CA ALA A 56 8.13 -3.63 9.30
C ALA A 56 8.55 -4.96 9.92
#